data_AF-A0A9E3BQL3-F1
#
_entry.id   AF-A0A9E3BQL3-F1
#
_cell.length_a   1.000
_cell.length_b   1.000
_cell.length_c   1.000
_cell.angle_alpha   90.00
_cell.angle_beta   90.00
_cell.angle_gamma   90.00
#
_symmetry.space_group_name_H-M   'P 1'
#
loop_
_entity.id
_entity.type
_entity.pdbx_description
1 polymer ?
#
loop_
_entity_poly.entity_id
_entity_poly.type
_entity_poly.pdbx_seq_one_letter_code
_entity_poly.pdbx_strand_id
1 'polypeptide(L)'
;MSVEYVRRAQEIAAQVLAQAVEVEDGSLSWNRGYGARFQRVDDAGIFNGRIGEALFLAALHASTGDPAAREAALRAVAPLRARVRAPGSTAALAEEIGFGLTGVGAVIYALVRIGRFLDEPALLEDARALAAGLTPGLVRQDEKL
;
A
#
# COMPACT_ATOMS: atom_id res chain seq x y z
N MET A 1 -15.65 18.22 -4.97
CA MET A 1 -15.99 16.97 -5.69
C MET A 1 -17.49 16.91 -5.88
N SER A 2 -17.99 16.33 -6.97
CA SER A 2 -19.45 16.16 -7.12
C SER A 2 -19.96 15.21 -6.02
N VAL A 3 -21.11 15.53 -5.43
CA VAL A 3 -21.74 14.74 -4.36
C VAL A 3 -22.00 13.30 -4.83
N GLU A 4 -22.23 13.11 -6.13
CA GLU A 4 -22.42 11.80 -6.74
C GLU A 4 -21.18 10.91 -6.66
N TYR A 5 -19.98 11.44 -6.96
CA TYR A 5 -18.75 10.63 -6.90
C TYR A 5 -18.42 10.17 -5.49
N VAL A 6 -18.65 11.01 -4.49
CA VAL A 6 -18.43 10.64 -3.08
C VAL A 6 -19.37 9.51 -2.67
N ARG A 7 -20.66 9.62 -3.01
CA ARG A 7 -21.65 8.58 -2.72
C ARG A 7 -21.28 7.25 -3.39
N ARG A 8 -20.85 7.28 -4.66
CA ARG A 8 -20.39 6.06 -5.36
C ARG A 8 -19.13 5.47 -4.73
N ALA A 9 -18.18 6.31 -4.30
CA ALA A 9 -16.99 5.85 -3.60
C ALA A 9 -17.35 5.16 -2.27
N GLN A 10 -18.32 5.68 -1.53
CA GLN A 10 -18.82 5.03 -0.30
C GLN A 10 -19.49 3.68 -0.59
N GLU A 11 -20.29 3.56 -1.65
CA GLU A 11 -20.88 2.29 -2.08
C GLU A 11 -19.81 1.24 -2.40
N ILE A 12 -18.78 1.65 -3.15
CA ILE A 12 -17.64 0.78 -3.49
C ILE A 12 -16.88 0.39 -2.22
N ALA A 13 -16.63 1.33 -1.32
CA ALA A 13 -15.93 1.07 -0.07
C ALA A 13 -16.68 0.08 0.82
N ALA A 14 -18.00 0.18 0.91
CA ALA A 14 -18.81 -0.80 1.63
C ALA A 14 -18.64 -2.22 1.06
N GLN A 15 -18.58 -2.35 -0.27
CA GLN A 15 -18.34 -3.64 -0.93
C GLN A 15 -16.91 -4.15 -0.68
N VAL A 16 -15.91 -3.27 -0.74
CA VAL A 16 -14.51 -3.60 -0.44
C VAL A 16 -14.38 -4.09 1.00
N LEU A 17 -14.92 -3.35 1.97
CA LEU A 17 -14.85 -3.70 3.39
C LEU A 17 -15.58 -5.01 3.71
N ALA A 18 -16.73 -5.27 3.08
CA ALA A 18 -17.46 -6.52 3.25
C ALA A 18 -16.69 -7.76 2.75
N GLN A 19 -15.70 -7.57 1.88
CA GLN A 19 -14.86 -8.64 1.33
C GLN A 19 -13.48 -8.72 2.01
N ALA A 20 -13.19 -7.84 2.98
CA ALA A 20 -11.93 -7.85 3.69
C ALA A 20 -11.82 -9.11 4.57
N VAL A 21 -10.63 -9.71 4.58
CA VAL A 21 -10.27 -10.83 5.43
C VAL A 21 -9.27 -10.32 6.45
N GLU A 22 -9.58 -10.51 7.73
CA GLU A 22 -8.62 -10.34 8.81
C GLU A 22 -7.68 -11.56 8.82
N VAL A 23 -6.38 -11.30 8.79
CA VAL A 23 -5.35 -12.33 8.91
C VAL A 23 -4.79 -12.36 10.33
N GLU A 24 -3.97 -13.38 10.66
CA GLU A 24 -3.54 -13.69 12.03
C GLU A 24 -2.86 -12.52 12.77
N ASP A 25 -2.16 -11.63 12.05
CA ASP A 25 -1.51 -10.45 12.61
C ASP A 25 -2.46 -9.25 12.85
N GLY A 26 -3.76 -9.44 12.63
CA GLY A 26 -4.80 -8.42 12.75
C GLY A 26 -4.89 -7.45 11.56
N SER A 27 -4.02 -7.58 10.55
CA SER A 27 -4.10 -6.77 9.33
C SER A 27 -5.28 -7.18 8.44
N LEU A 28 -5.66 -6.28 7.53
CA LEU A 28 -6.66 -6.58 6.51
C LEU A 28 -6.00 -6.95 5.18
N SER A 29 -6.58 -7.94 4.52
CA SER A 29 -6.22 -8.42 3.19
C SER A 29 -7.46 -8.68 2.35
N TRP A 30 -7.28 -8.72 1.03
CA TRP A 30 -8.31 -9.19 0.08
C TRP A 30 -7.86 -10.44 -0.68
N ASN A 31 -6.68 -11.00 -0.32
CA ASN A 31 -6.10 -12.22 -0.90
C ASN A 31 -5.95 -12.18 -2.43
N ARG A 32 -5.73 -10.98 -2.98
CA ARG A 32 -5.50 -10.69 -4.42
C ARG A 32 -4.03 -10.48 -4.76
N GLY A 33 -3.17 -10.72 -3.78
CA GLY A 33 -1.73 -10.48 -3.78
C GLY A 33 -0.93 -11.28 -4.81
N TYR A 34 -0.16 -10.64 -5.70
CA TYR A 34 0.82 -11.31 -6.59
C TYR A 34 2.20 -10.61 -6.64
N GLY A 35 3.29 -11.38 -6.57
CA GLY A 35 4.65 -10.86 -6.72
C GLY A 35 5.07 -10.68 -8.19
N ALA A 36 6.29 -10.21 -8.41
CA ALA A 36 6.87 -9.96 -9.74
C ALA A 36 6.98 -11.21 -10.62
N ARG A 37 6.97 -12.42 -10.04
CA ARG A 37 6.95 -13.70 -10.77
C ARG A 37 5.56 -14.33 -10.82
N PHE A 38 4.50 -13.54 -10.59
CA PHE A 38 3.10 -13.96 -10.58
C PHE A 38 2.74 -15.05 -9.55
N GLN A 39 3.55 -15.21 -8.50
CA GLN A 39 3.25 -16.05 -7.34
C GLN A 39 2.37 -15.30 -6.34
N ARG A 40 1.50 -16.01 -5.59
CA ARG A 40 0.70 -15.37 -4.52
C ARG A 40 1.61 -14.88 -3.39
N VAL A 41 1.37 -13.65 -2.93
CA VAL A 41 2.05 -13.07 -1.76
C VAL A 41 1.03 -12.29 -0.93
N ASP A 42 1.27 -12.14 0.36
CA ASP A 42 0.29 -11.50 1.24
C ASP A 42 0.23 -9.97 1.05
N ASP A 43 1.32 -9.35 0.60
CA ASP A 43 1.49 -7.90 0.54
C ASP A 43 2.10 -7.47 -0.80
N ALA A 44 1.39 -7.79 -1.88
CA ALA A 44 1.78 -7.31 -3.20
C ALA A 44 1.48 -5.82 -3.35
N GLY A 45 2.21 -5.19 -4.27
CA GLY A 45 2.19 -3.76 -4.52
C GLY A 45 0.82 -3.20 -4.90
N ILE A 46 0.81 -1.95 -5.34
CA ILE A 46 -0.42 -1.16 -5.51
C ILE A 46 -1.47 -1.79 -6.45
N PHE A 47 -1.05 -2.55 -7.47
CA PHE A 47 -1.93 -3.08 -8.52
C PHE A 47 -2.50 -4.46 -8.21
N ASN A 48 -1.80 -5.21 -7.38
CA ASN A 48 -2.03 -6.63 -7.24
C ASN A 48 -1.91 -7.06 -5.80
N GLY A 49 -2.15 -6.18 -4.82
CA GLY A 49 -2.23 -6.49 -3.39
C GLY A 49 -2.87 -5.36 -2.59
N ARG A 50 -2.85 -5.49 -1.26
CA ARG A 50 -3.66 -4.71 -0.30
C ARG A 50 -3.39 -3.19 -0.27
N ILE A 51 -2.33 -2.73 -0.92
CA ILE A 51 -1.90 -1.32 -0.90
C ILE A 51 -2.81 -0.43 -1.74
N GLY A 52 -3.39 -0.96 -2.82
CA GLY A 52 -4.38 -0.24 -3.62
C GLY A 52 -5.65 0.06 -2.82
N GLU A 53 -6.17 -0.94 -2.11
CA GLU A 53 -7.32 -0.80 -1.22
C GLU A 53 -7.02 0.15 -0.06
N ALA A 54 -5.83 0.04 0.56
CA ALA A 54 -5.42 0.97 1.61
C ALA A 54 -5.40 2.43 1.13
N LEU A 55 -4.86 2.68 -0.06
CA LEU A 55 -4.84 4.02 -0.66
C LEU A 55 -6.24 4.55 -0.95
N PHE A 56 -7.12 3.71 -1.49
CA PHE A 56 -8.51 4.08 -1.78
C PHE A 56 -9.27 4.43 -0.50
N LEU A 57 -9.18 3.58 0.53
CA LEU A 57 -9.86 3.77 1.81
C LEU A 57 -9.33 5.01 2.55
N ALA A 58 -8.03 5.29 2.48
CA ALA A 58 -7.45 6.52 3.02
C ALA A 58 -7.99 7.77 2.32
N ALA A 59 -8.06 7.74 0.99
CA ALA A 59 -8.63 8.85 0.21
C ALA A 59 -10.12 9.06 0.52
N LEU A 60 -10.87 7.96 0.73
CA LEU A 60 -12.26 8.03 1.15
C LEU A 60 -12.39 8.73 2.50
N HIS A 61 -11.62 8.30 3.51
CA HIS A 61 -11.60 8.95 4.82
C HIS A 61 -11.32 10.44 4.71
N ALA A 62 -10.27 10.84 3.98
CA ALA A 62 -9.93 12.26 3.79
C ALA A 62 -11.07 13.08 3.14
N SER A 63 -11.94 12.41 2.38
CA SER A 63 -13.04 13.05 1.65
C SER A 63 -14.37 13.08 2.42
N THR A 64 -14.56 12.15 3.37
CA THR A 64 -15.87 11.93 4.02
C THR A 64 -15.81 11.97 5.55
N GLY A 65 -14.64 11.84 6.14
CA GLY A 65 -14.44 11.66 7.58
C GLY A 65 -14.77 10.26 8.09
N ASP A 66 -14.99 9.26 7.23
CA ASP A 66 -15.39 7.91 7.63
C ASP A 66 -14.31 7.20 8.48
N PRO A 67 -14.55 6.95 9.78
CA PRO A 67 -13.55 6.34 10.66
C PRO A 67 -13.28 4.87 10.34
N ALA A 68 -14.25 4.13 9.77
CA ALA A 68 -14.05 2.74 9.39
C ALA A 68 -13.09 2.62 8.20
N ALA A 69 -13.18 3.56 7.25
CA ALA A 69 -12.26 3.64 6.13
C ALA A 69 -10.81 3.94 6.58
N ARG A 70 -10.64 4.85 7.56
CA ARG A 70 -9.35 5.13 8.17
C ARG A 70 -8.74 3.89 8.82
N GLU A 71 -9.52 3.23 9.68
CA GLU A 71 -9.05 2.05 10.40
C GLU A 71 -8.65 0.93 9.43
N ALA A 72 -9.49 0.66 8.44
CA ALA A 72 -9.21 -0.36 7.45
C ALA A 72 -7.96 -0.03 6.60
N ALA A 73 -7.76 1.24 6.22
CA ALA A 73 -6.56 1.66 5.51
C ALA A 73 -5.28 1.43 6.35
N LEU A 74 -5.32 1.75 7.64
CA LEU A 74 -4.18 1.56 8.55
C LEU A 74 -3.88 0.08 8.78
N ARG A 75 -4.90 -0.74 9.00
CA ARG A 75 -4.76 -2.18 9.14
C ARG A 75 -4.22 -2.84 7.87
N ALA A 76 -4.67 -2.38 6.70
CA ALA A 76 -4.20 -2.90 5.42
C ALA A 76 -2.73 -2.54 5.13
N VAL A 77 -2.28 -1.32 5.47
CA VAL A 77 -0.90 -0.88 5.21
C VAL A 77 0.10 -1.37 6.26
N ALA A 78 -0.36 -1.81 7.44
CA ALA A 78 0.51 -2.18 8.56
C ALA A 78 1.60 -3.24 8.23
N PRO A 79 1.31 -4.33 7.49
CA PRO A 79 2.32 -5.33 7.15
C PRO A 79 3.45 -4.75 6.28
N LEU A 80 3.10 -3.94 5.28
CA LEU A 80 4.09 -3.25 4.45
C LEU A 80 5.01 -2.37 5.28
N ARG A 81 4.45 -1.63 6.24
CA ARG A 81 5.27 -0.78 7.13
C ARG A 81 6.24 -1.61 7.95
N ALA A 82 5.78 -2.74 8.50
CA ALA A 82 6.63 -3.65 9.24
C ALA A 82 7.78 -4.18 8.36
N ARG A 83 7.48 -4.54 7.10
CA ARG A 83 8.48 -4.95 6.11
C ARG A 83 9.49 -3.85 5.83
N VAL A 84 9.03 -2.63 5.51
CA VAL A 84 9.91 -1.48 5.19
C VAL A 84 10.87 -1.16 6.35
N ARG A 85 10.42 -1.32 7.60
CA ARG A 85 11.23 -1.06 8.79
C ARG A 85 12.23 -2.17 9.12
N ALA A 86 12.10 -3.35 8.54
CA ALA A 86 13.03 -4.44 8.77
C ALA A 86 14.41 -4.10 8.14
N PRO A 87 15.54 -4.37 8.82
CA PRO A 87 16.87 -4.11 8.26
C PRO A 87 17.10 -4.82 6.93
N GLY A 88 17.63 -4.10 5.93
CA GLY A 88 17.94 -4.65 4.61
C GLY A 88 16.73 -4.98 3.72
N SER A 89 15.51 -4.61 4.14
CA SER A 89 14.26 -4.98 3.47
C SER A 89 14.07 -4.36 2.09
N THR A 90 14.66 -3.19 1.81
CA THR A 90 14.47 -2.48 0.54
C THR A 90 14.88 -3.31 -0.67
N ALA A 91 16.02 -3.99 -0.60
CA ALA A 91 16.49 -4.84 -1.69
C ALA A 91 15.57 -6.05 -1.89
N ALA A 92 15.17 -6.71 -0.79
CA ALA A 92 14.24 -7.85 -0.84
C ALA A 92 12.87 -7.45 -1.38
N LEU A 93 12.34 -6.30 -0.98
CA LEU A 93 11.09 -5.77 -1.50
C LEU A 93 11.22 -5.44 -2.99
N ALA A 94 12.30 -4.78 -3.41
CA ALA A 94 12.55 -4.48 -4.83
C ALA A 94 12.67 -5.75 -5.69
N GLU A 95 13.26 -6.82 -5.18
CA GLU A 95 13.30 -8.11 -5.86
C GLU A 95 11.91 -8.77 -5.96
N GLU A 96 11.10 -8.65 -4.91
CA GLU A 96 9.77 -9.27 -4.85
C GLU A 96 8.74 -8.59 -5.75
N ILE A 97 8.70 -7.26 -5.76
CA ILE A 97 7.67 -6.48 -6.47
C ILE A 97 8.21 -5.67 -7.66
N GLY A 98 9.52 -5.73 -7.91
CA GLY A 98 10.18 -4.98 -8.98
C GLY A 98 10.34 -3.50 -8.67
N PHE A 99 10.85 -2.75 -9.66
CA PHE A 99 11.02 -1.31 -9.61
C PHE A 99 9.88 -0.57 -10.34
N GLY A 100 9.96 0.76 -10.39
CA GLY A 100 9.08 1.58 -11.23
C GLY A 100 7.62 1.69 -10.76
N LEU A 101 6.71 1.86 -11.73
CA LEU A 101 5.30 2.24 -11.53
C LEU A 101 4.41 1.15 -10.94
N THR A 102 4.82 -0.11 -10.99
CA THR A 102 4.08 -1.25 -10.41
C THR A 102 4.78 -1.86 -9.20
N GLY A 103 6.03 -1.49 -8.96
CA GLY A 103 6.87 -2.00 -7.87
C GLY A 103 7.11 -0.99 -6.75
N VAL A 104 8.35 -0.89 -6.28
CA VAL A 104 8.71 -0.06 -5.11
C VAL A 104 8.36 1.42 -5.27
N GLY A 105 8.42 1.97 -6.49
CA GLY A 105 8.04 3.36 -6.75
C GLY A 105 6.56 3.63 -6.43
N ALA A 106 5.67 2.70 -6.78
CA ALA A 106 4.26 2.77 -6.43
C ALA A 106 4.02 2.63 -4.93
N VAL A 107 4.80 1.79 -4.25
CA VAL A 107 4.74 1.65 -2.79
C VAL A 107 5.11 2.95 -2.09
N ILE A 108 6.22 3.59 -2.51
CA ILE A 108 6.61 4.91 -1.98
C ILE A 108 5.50 5.93 -2.20
N TYR A 109 4.93 5.98 -3.41
CA TYR A 109 3.81 6.85 -3.72
C TYR A 109 2.61 6.58 -2.80
N ALA A 110 2.21 5.32 -2.62
CA ALA A 110 1.09 4.94 -1.77
C ALA A 110 1.31 5.34 -0.31
N LEU A 111 2.49 5.06 0.26
CA LEU A 111 2.85 5.47 1.62
C LEU A 111 2.75 6.99 1.80
N VAL A 112 3.26 7.78 0.85
CA VAL A 112 3.17 9.24 0.88
C VAL A 112 1.72 9.71 0.84
N ARG A 113 0.90 9.14 -0.06
CA ARG A 113 -0.49 9.55 -0.22
C ARG A 113 -1.35 9.15 0.97
N ILE A 114 -1.23 7.93 1.46
CA ILE A 114 -1.94 7.45 2.66
C ILE A 114 -1.54 8.30 3.86
N GLY A 115 -0.24 8.53 4.07
CA GLY A 115 0.26 9.36 5.17
C GLY A 115 -0.32 10.77 5.17
N ARG A 116 -0.46 11.39 3.99
CA ARG A 116 -1.09 12.71 3.85
C ARG A 116 -2.60 12.69 4.00
N PHE A 117 -3.27 11.63 3.57
CA PHE A 117 -4.73 11.52 3.68
C PHE A 117 -5.19 11.25 5.11
N LEU A 118 -4.37 10.57 5.91
CA LEU A 118 -4.71 10.15 7.28
C LEU A 118 -4.02 10.99 8.36
N ASP A 119 -3.22 11.98 7.96
CA ASP A 119 -2.33 12.77 8.83
C ASP A 119 -1.40 11.89 9.69
N GLU A 120 -0.79 10.89 9.04
CA GLU A 120 0.07 9.88 9.66
C GLU A 120 1.54 10.07 9.24
N PRO A 121 2.32 10.89 9.97
CA PRO A 121 3.70 11.24 9.57
C PRO A 121 4.63 10.02 9.54
N ALA A 122 4.34 9.00 10.33
CA ALA A 122 5.14 7.78 10.36
C ALA A 122 5.15 7.03 9.02
N LEU A 123 4.10 7.17 8.18
CA LEU A 123 4.07 6.62 6.82
C LEU A 123 4.99 7.39 5.86
N LEU A 124 5.18 8.69 6.09
CA LEU A 124 6.12 9.50 5.31
C LEU A 124 7.57 9.12 5.62
N GLU A 125 7.85 8.82 6.88
CA GLU A 125 9.17 8.30 7.28
C GLU A 125 9.43 6.91 6.70
N ASP A 126 8.42 6.04 6.66
CA ASP A 126 8.54 4.74 5.98
C ASP A 126 8.83 4.92 4.48
N ALA A 127 8.13 5.85 3.82
CA ALA A 127 8.39 6.17 2.41
C ALA A 127 9.80 6.72 2.18
N ARG A 128 10.29 7.58 3.08
CA ARG A 128 11.64 8.15 3.03
C ARG A 128 12.70 7.07 3.24
N ALA A 129 12.51 6.18 4.21
CA ALA A 129 13.42 5.07 4.47
C ALA A 129 13.52 4.15 3.25
N LEU A 130 12.38 3.80 2.66
CA LEU A 130 12.33 2.99 1.45
C LEU A 130 13.03 3.67 0.26
N ALA A 131 12.78 4.97 0.05
CA ALA A 131 13.46 5.74 -1.00
C ALA A 131 14.98 5.85 -0.77
N ALA A 132 15.42 6.02 0.47
CA ALA A 132 16.85 6.08 0.81
C ALA A 132 17.55 4.73 0.57
N GLY A 133 16.85 3.62 0.74
CA GLY A 133 17.37 2.28 0.45
C GLY A 133 17.50 1.96 -1.05
N LEU A 134 16.83 2.71 -1.94
CA LEU A 134 16.94 2.58 -3.40
C LEU A 134 18.23 3.23 -3.92
N THR A 135 19.37 2.65 -3.55
CA THR A 135 20.68 3.16 -4.00
C THR A 135 20.84 3.03 -5.52
N PRO A 136 21.69 3.86 -6.16
CA PRO A 136 21.99 3.71 -7.60
C PRO A 136 22.50 2.31 -7.97
N GLY A 137 23.20 1.64 -7.06
CA GLY A 137 23.67 0.26 -7.28
C GLY A 137 22.53 -0.75 -7.35
N LEU A 138 21.48 -0.56 -6.55
CA LEU A 138 20.29 -1.41 -6.56
C LEU A 138 19.43 -1.13 -7.80
N VAL A 139 19.23 0.15 -8.16
CA VAL A 139 18.44 0.53 -9.35
C VAL A 139 19.05 -0.01 -10.65
N ARG A 140 20.39 -0.02 -10.79
CA ARG A 140 21.06 -0.62 -11.97
C ARG A 140 20.83 -2.12 -12.13
N GLN A 141 20.32 -2.82 -11.13
CA GLN A 141 19.95 -4.23 -11.27
C GLN A 141 18.67 -4.41 -12.09
N ASP A 142 17.85 -3.36 -12.24
CA ASP A 142 16.61 -3.35 -13.04
C ASP A 142 16.90 -3.39 -14.56
N GLU A 143 18.04 -2.86 -15.00
CA GLU A 143 18.42 -2.77 -16.42
C GLU A 143 18.79 -4.11 -17.08
N LYS A 144 18.60 -5.24 -16.38
CA LYS A 144 18.97 -6.60 -16.85
C LYS A 144 17.78 -7.49 -17.26
N LEU A 145 16.58 -6.93 -17.41
CA LEU A 145 15.39 -7.66 -17.87
C LEU A 145 15.21 -7.58 -19.39
#